data_AF-A0A1F4EUT0-F1
#
_entry.id   AF-A0A1F4EUT0-F1
#
_cell.length_a   1.000
_cell.length_b   1.000
_cell.length_c   1.000
_cell.angle_alpha   90.00
_cell.angle_beta   90.00
_cell.angle_gamma   90.00
#
_symmetry.space_group_name_H-M   'P 1'
#
loop_
_entity.id
_entity.type
_entity.pdbx_description
1 polymer ?
#
loop_
_entity_poly.entity_id
_entity_poly.type
_entity_poly.pdbx_seq_one_letter_code
_entity_poly.pdbx_strand_id
1 'polypeptide(L)'
;MTHRDYDCDPGRERLEADLAASVAALFQRCPPLCGFTVDGELCVEQLACHPALDSQGAAVIADEIVRAFSELVNEEPEAVELIRGRTFARALH
;
A
#
# COMPACT_ATOMS: atom_id res chain seq x y z
N MET A 1 -27.19 -25.09 8.65
CA MET A 1 -25.82 -24.91 8.15
C MET A 1 -25.91 -24.37 6.73
N THR A 2 -26.10 -23.06 6.58
CA THR A 2 -25.99 -22.42 5.27
C THR A 2 -24.55 -21.91 5.16
N HIS A 3 -23.76 -22.65 4.41
CA HIS A 3 -22.48 -22.21 3.85
C HIS A 3 -22.79 -20.92 3.09
N ARG A 4 -22.49 -19.77 3.72
CA ARG A 4 -22.43 -18.48 3.02
C ARG A 4 -21.08 -18.50 2.32
N ASP A 5 -21.08 -19.06 1.11
CA ASP A 5 -20.18 -18.61 0.06
C ASP A 5 -20.35 -17.09 0.00
N TYR A 6 -19.49 -16.37 0.73
CA TYR A 6 -19.22 -14.99 0.44
C TYR A 6 -18.65 -15.03 -0.96
N ASP A 7 -19.49 -14.66 -1.92
CA ASP A 7 -19.10 -14.35 -3.29
C ASP A 7 -17.80 -13.54 -3.19
N CYS A 8 -16.69 -14.18 -3.55
CA CYS A 8 -15.40 -13.51 -3.62
C CYS A 8 -15.56 -12.59 -4.82
N ASP A 9 -15.93 -11.33 -4.56
CA ASP A 9 -16.20 -10.38 -5.62
C ASP A 9 -14.95 -10.30 -6.50
N PRO A 10 -15.00 -10.77 -7.76
CA PRO A 10 -13.79 -10.93 -8.58
C PRO A 10 -13.20 -9.57 -8.98
N GLY A 11 -13.95 -8.47 -8.78
CA GLY A 11 -13.42 -7.10 -8.89
C GLY A 11 -12.47 -6.80 -7.74
N ARG A 12 -12.88 -7.13 -6.51
CA ARG A 12 -12.08 -6.89 -5.30
C ARG A 12 -10.79 -7.71 -5.27
N GLU A 13 -10.82 -8.97 -5.68
CA GLU A 13 -9.60 -9.81 -5.71
C GLU A 13 -8.56 -9.26 -6.67
N ARG A 14 -8.99 -8.77 -7.84
CA ARG A 14 -8.09 -8.14 -8.81
C ARG A 14 -7.53 -6.84 -8.26
N LEU A 15 -8.37 -6.01 -7.65
CA LEU A 15 -7.95 -4.78 -6.99
C LEU A 15 -6.94 -5.02 -5.85
N GLU A 16 -7.16 -6.07 -5.04
CA GLU A 16 -6.21 -6.49 -4.01
C GLU A 16 -4.89 -6.98 -4.62
N ALA A 17 -4.94 -7.67 -5.76
CA ALA A 17 -3.75 -8.10 -6.49
C ALA A 17 -2.99 -6.91 -7.10
N ASP A 18 -3.68 -5.93 -7.70
CA ASP A 18 -3.10 -4.71 -8.25
C ASP A 18 -2.49 -3.84 -7.13
N LEU A 19 -3.17 -3.72 -5.99
CA LEU A 19 -2.63 -3.09 -4.79
C LEU A 19 -1.38 -3.82 -4.29
N ALA A 20 -1.44 -5.15 -4.17
CA ALA A 20 -0.31 -5.96 -3.74
C ALA A 20 0.88 -5.84 -4.70
N ALA A 21 0.64 -5.81 -6.01
CA ALA A 21 1.65 -5.59 -7.03
C ALA A 21 2.28 -4.19 -6.91
N SER A 22 1.46 -3.16 -6.71
CA SER A 22 1.91 -1.78 -6.51
C SER A 22 2.79 -1.64 -5.26
N VAL A 23 2.34 -2.23 -4.14
CA VAL A 23 3.10 -2.26 -2.88
C VAL A 23 4.39 -3.04 -3.03
N ALA A 24 4.35 -4.20 -3.70
CA ALA A 24 5.55 -4.98 -3.99
C ALA A 24 6.55 -4.19 -4.83
N ALA A 25 6.09 -3.48 -5.86
CA ALA A 25 6.93 -2.62 -6.69
C ALA A 25 7.58 -1.49 -5.86
N LEU A 26 6.85 -0.87 -4.94
CA LEU A 26 7.41 0.13 -4.01
C LEU A 26 8.55 -0.46 -3.15
N PHE A 27 8.34 -1.64 -2.55
CA PHE A 27 9.38 -2.31 -1.77
C PHE A 27 10.60 -2.75 -2.61
N GLN A 28 10.40 -3.10 -3.88
CA GLN A 28 11.50 -3.42 -4.81
C GLN A 28 12.31 -2.18 -5.20
N ARG A 29 11.64 -1.04 -5.41
CA ARG A 29 12.28 0.24 -5.76
C ARG A 29 12.97 0.90 -4.57
N CYS A 30 12.47 0.64 -3.36
CA CYS A 30 13.01 1.16 -2.11
C CYS A 30 13.46 0.01 -1.19
N PRO A 31 14.66 -0.57 -1.39
CA PRO A 31 15.22 -1.59 -0.50
C PRO A 31 15.22 -1.24 1.00
N PRO A 32 15.48 0.02 1.42
CA PRO A 32 15.45 0.37 2.83
C PRO A 32 14.04 0.44 3.41
N LEU A 33 12.97 0.44 2.59
CA LEU A 33 11.60 0.46 3.10
C LEU A 33 11.25 -0.89 3.74
N CYS A 34 10.91 -0.87 5.03
CA CYS A 34 10.45 -2.03 5.78
C CYS A 34 8.94 -2.05 5.90
N GLY A 35 8.31 -0.89 6.06
CA GLY A 35 6.87 -0.76 6.12
C GLY A 35 6.42 0.68 6.25
N PHE A 36 5.12 0.91 6.09
CA PHE A 36 4.51 2.22 6.20
C PHE A 36 3.03 2.12 6.58
N THR A 37 2.50 3.15 7.20
CA THR A 37 1.09 3.29 7.55
C THR A 37 0.50 4.46 6.77
N VAL A 38 -0.69 4.25 6.22
CA VAL A 38 -1.43 5.26 5.49
C VAL A 38 -2.65 5.67 6.30
N ASP A 39 -2.95 6.97 6.32
CA ASP A 39 -4.12 7.53 6.99
C ASP A 39 -5.41 7.38 6.13
N GLY A 40 -6.52 7.96 6.59
CA GLY A 40 -7.79 8.03 5.85
C GLY A 40 -7.73 8.84 4.55
N GLU A 41 -6.79 9.78 4.42
CA GLU A 41 -6.59 10.66 3.27
C GLU A 41 -5.48 10.19 2.33
N LEU A 42 -5.08 8.92 2.40
CA LEU A 42 -3.98 8.34 1.62
C LEU A 42 -2.60 8.97 1.91
N CYS A 43 -2.43 9.65 3.05
CA CYS A 43 -1.15 10.21 3.44
C CYS A 43 -0.34 9.21 4.27
N VAL A 44 0.98 9.19 4.10
CA VAL A 44 1.86 8.34 4.91
C VAL A 44 1.98 8.94 6.32
N GLU A 45 1.34 8.29 7.30
CA GLU A 45 1.41 8.67 8.72
C GLU A 45 2.70 8.17 9.36
N GLN A 46 3.14 6.96 8.98
CA GLN A 46 4.34 6.34 9.53
C GLN A 46 5.16 5.68 8.43
N LEU A 47 6.48 5.84 8.50
CA LEU A 47 7.43 5.22 7.59
C LEU A 47 8.52 4.51 8.40
N ALA A 48 8.70 3.22 8.16
CA ALA A 48 9.73 2.40 8.78
C ALA A 48 10.79 2.05 7.73
N CYS A 49 12.01 2.55 7.93
CA CYS A 49 13.13 2.32 7.02
C CYS A 49 14.35 1.73 7.75
N HIS A 50 15.04 0.79 7.11
CA HIS A 50 16.28 0.19 7.57
C HIS A 50 17.31 0.04 6.43
N PRO A 51 18.52 0.65 6.52
CA PRO A 51 18.97 1.53 7.60
C PRO A 51 18.13 2.81 7.70
N ALA A 52 18.17 3.47 8.87
CA ALA A 52 17.41 4.70 9.09
C ALA A 52 17.81 5.76 8.06
N LEU A 53 16.81 6.27 7.33
CA LEU A 53 16.99 7.35 6.38
C LEU A 53 16.90 8.69 7.11
N ASP A 54 17.49 9.72 6.49
CA ASP A 54 17.25 11.10 6.90
C ASP A 54 15.83 11.54 6.50
N SER A 55 15.40 12.68 7.03
CA SER A 55 14.06 13.22 6.76
C SER A 55 13.80 13.43 5.28
N GLN A 56 14.84 13.76 4.50
CA GLN A 56 14.73 13.95 3.06
C GLN A 56 14.52 12.61 2.33
N GLY A 57 15.30 11.57 2.65
CA GLY A 57 15.10 10.24 2.08
C GLY A 57 13.75 9.64 2.43
N ALA A 58 13.29 9.82 3.66
CA ALA A 58 11.96 9.39 4.08
C ALA A 58 10.84 10.13 3.31
N ALA A 59 10.98 11.45 3.09
CA ALA A 59 10.02 12.24 2.33
C ALA A 59 9.92 11.81 0.86
N VAL A 60 11.05 11.48 0.22
CA VAL A 60 11.05 10.98 -1.17
C VAL A 60 10.30 9.67 -1.29
N ILE A 61 10.51 8.73 -0.34
CA ILE A 61 9.78 7.46 -0.33
C ILE A 61 8.30 7.68 -0.04
N ALA A 62 7.97 8.58 0.90
CA ALA A 62 6.57 8.91 1.19
C ALA A 62 5.85 9.49 -0.03
N ASP A 63 6.47 10.43 -0.75
CA ASP A 63 5.94 10.99 -2.00
C ASP A 63 5.73 9.90 -3.06
N GLU A 64 6.69 8.98 -3.18
CA GLU A 64 6.59 7.86 -4.12
C GLU A 64 5.45 6.90 -3.78
N ILE A 65 5.25 6.59 -2.49
CA ILE A 65 4.11 5.78 -2.01
C ILE A 65 2.78 6.47 -2.32
N VAL A 66 2.66 7.76 -1.96
CA VAL A 66 1.44 8.55 -2.20
C VAL A 66 1.14 8.64 -3.69
N ARG A 67 2.17 8.82 -4.53
CA ARG A 67 2.00 8.88 -5.99
C ARG A 67 1.50 7.55 -6.55
N ALA A 68 2.13 6.44 -6.19
CA ALA A 68 1.71 5.11 -6.65
C ALA A 68 0.25 4.79 -6.25
N PHE A 69 -0.15 5.14 -5.03
CA PHE A 69 -1.53 4.97 -4.59
C PHE A 69 -2.50 5.94 -5.26
N SER A 70 -2.08 7.18 -5.51
CA SER A 70 -2.90 8.15 -6.23
C SER A 70 -3.14 7.70 -7.67
N GLU A 71 -2.14 7.13 -8.34
CA GLU A 71 -2.27 6.52 -9.67
C GLU A 71 -3.27 5.36 -9.62
N LEU A 72 -3.11 4.43 -8.68
CA LEU A 72 -4.03 3.30 -8.50
C LEU A 72 -5.47 3.73 -8.19
N VAL A 73 -5.66 4.73 -7.32
CA VAL A 73 -6.99 5.26 -6.95
C VAL A 73 -7.62 6.09 -8.08
N ASN A 74 -6.80 6.70 -8.95
CA ASN A 74 -7.29 7.40 -10.13
C ASN A 74 -7.88 6.42 -11.15
N GLU A 75 -7.22 5.28 -11.35
CA GLU A 75 -7.69 4.20 -12.21
C GLU A 75 -8.89 3.48 -11.57
N GLU A 76 -8.78 3.10 -10.30
CA GLU A 76 -9.75 2.32 -9.55
C GLU A 76 -10.09 3.02 -8.22
N PRO A 77 -11.13 3.88 -8.17
CA PRO A 77 -11.47 4.65 -6.96
C PRO A 77 -11.84 3.77 -5.76
N GLU A 78 -12.25 2.51 -6.01
CA GLU A 78 -12.52 1.50 -4.98
C GLU A 78 -11.26 1.10 -4.19
N ALA A 79 -10.05 1.29 -4.75
CA ALA A 79 -8.78 1.02 -4.07
C ALA A 79 -8.62 1.83 -2.79
N VAL A 80 -9.24 3.02 -2.72
CA VAL A 80 -9.16 3.89 -1.54
C VAL A 80 -9.63 3.17 -0.28
N GLU A 81 -10.64 2.32 -0.39
CA GLU A 81 -11.18 1.58 0.75
C GLU A 81 -10.23 0.49 1.26
N LEU A 82 -9.38 -0.02 0.38
CA LEU A 82 -8.38 -1.04 0.72
C LEU A 82 -7.11 -0.41 1.31
N ILE A 83 -6.76 0.79 0.88
CA ILE A 83 -5.53 1.48 1.30
C ILE A 83 -5.73 2.27 2.60
N ARG A 84 -6.86 2.96 2.73
CA ARG A 84 -7.11 3.90 3.84
C ARG A 84 -6.99 3.22 5.21
N GLY A 85 -6.25 3.85 6.12
CA GLY A 85 -6.08 3.36 7.48
C GLY A 85 -5.39 1.99 7.59
N ARG A 86 -4.67 1.54 6.55
CA ARG A 86 -3.91 0.29 6.57
C ARG A 86 -2.42 0.52 6.76
N THR A 87 -1.80 -0.47 7.39
CA THR A 87 -0.35 -0.61 7.49
C THR A 87 0.12 -1.67 6.51
N PHE A 88 1.11 -1.32 5.70
CA PHE A 88 1.77 -2.20 4.75
C PHE A 88 3.18 -2.48 5.24
N ALA A 89 3.54 -3.75 5.38
CA ALA A 89 4.87 -4.16 5.83
C ALA A 89 5.42 -5.23 4.90
N ARG A 90 6.75 -5.21 4.70
CA ARG A 90 7.44 -6.24 3.94
C ARG A 90 7.45 -7.53 4.74
N ALA A 91 6.92 -8.61 4.17
CA ALA A 91 7.09 -9.93 4.75
C ALA A 91 8.57 -10.34 4.65
N LEU A 92 9.20 -10.61 5.79
CA LEU A 92 10.47 -11.33 5.85
C LEU A 92 10.16 -12.81 5.65
N HIS A 93 10.32 -13.29 4.41
CA HIS A 93 10.34 -14.71 4.09
C HIS A 93 11.74 -15.30 4.33
#